data_AF-A0A537CQP1-F1
#
_entry.id   AF-A0A537CQP1-F1
#
_cell.length_a   1.000
_cell.length_b   1.000
_cell.length_c   1.000
_cell.angle_alpha   90.00
_cell.angle_beta   90.00
_cell.angle_gamma   90.00
#
_symmetry.space_group_name_H-M   'P 1'
#
loop_
_entity.id
_entity.type
_entity.pdbx_description
1 polymer ?
#
loop_
_entity_poly.entity_id
_entity_poly.type
_entity_poly.pdbx_seq_one_letter_code
_entity_poly.pdbx_strand_id
1 'polypeptide(L)' 'MRARCVLLALCLVSSVAAAQSDKSVRFVVGFTPGGPSDILARALAVKLADSLGQPVVVENRPGAGGNIAAEVVAKSAP' A
#
# COMPACT_ATOMS: atom_id res chain seq x y z
N MET A 1 -17.09 -31.20 30.28
CA MET A 1 -16.70 -29.79 30.58
C MET A 1 -15.29 -29.42 30.08
N ARG A 2 -14.26 -30.23 30.30
CA ARG A 2 -12.86 -29.92 29.89
C ARG A 2 -12.67 -29.68 28.38
N ALA A 3 -13.34 -30.44 27.52
CA ALA A 3 -13.25 -30.30 26.06
C ALA A 3 -13.83 -28.97 25.52
N ARG A 4 -14.83 -28.38 26.21
CA ARG A 4 -15.40 -27.07 25.82
C ARG A 4 -14.43 -25.93 26.10
N CYS A 5 -13.61 -26.03 27.16
CA CYS A 5 -12.59 -25.02 27.46
C CYS A 5 -11.43 -25.06 26.45
N VAL A 6 -11.08 -26.25 25.93
CA VAL A 6 -10.01 -26.41 24.93
C VAL A 6 -10.41 -25.83 23.57
N LEU A 7 -11.66 -26.06 23.14
CA LEU A 7 -12.16 -25.45 21.89
C LEU A 7 -12.23 -23.92 21.97
N LEU A 8 -12.62 -23.36 23.12
CA LEU A 8 -12.70 -21.91 23.29
C LEU A 8 -11.31 -21.26 23.23
N ALA A 9 -10.29 -21.89 23.83
CA ALA A 9 -8.92 -21.40 23.81
C ALA A 9 -8.30 -21.37 22.39
N LEU A 10 -8.70 -22.28 21.51
CA LEU A 10 -8.17 -22.36 20.14
C LEU A 10 -8.67 -21.21 19.25
N CYS A 11 -9.88 -20.68 19.50
CA CYS A 11 -10.41 -19.54 18.75
C CYS A 11 -9.68 -18.21 19.06
N LEU A 12 -9.14 -18.04 20.27
CA LEU A 12 -8.40 -16.83 20.64
C LEU A 12 -7.01 -16.72 20.00
N VAL A 13 -6.49 -17.79 19.40
CA VAL A 13 -5.21 -17.81 18.67
C VAL A 13 -5.40 -17.51 17.18
N SER A 14 -6.64 -17.21 16.75
CA SER A 14 -6.91 -16.72 15.39
C SER A 14 -6.22 -15.36 15.23
N SER A 15 -5.02 -15.40 14.64
CA SER A 15 -4.16 -14.26 14.39
C SER A 15 -4.96 -13.08 13.83
N VAL A 16 -4.74 -11.88 14.38
CA VAL A 16 -5.22 -10.64 13.76
C VAL A 16 -4.61 -10.59 12.37
N ALA A 17 -5.41 -10.86 11.34
CA ALA A 17 -5.02 -10.64 9.96
C ALA A 17 -4.90 -9.12 9.78
N ALA A 18 -3.69 -8.59 9.95
CA ALA A 18 -3.38 -7.22 9.57
C ALA A 18 -3.47 -7.15 8.04
N ALA A 19 -4.63 -6.73 7.54
CA ALA A 19 -4.92 -6.66 6.11
C ALA A 19 -4.01 -5.67 5.35
N GLN A 20 -3.32 -4.78 6.07
CA GLN A 20 -2.35 -3.84 5.52
C GLN A 20 -1.12 -3.83 6.42
N SER A 21 0.06 -4.06 5.84
CA SER A 21 1.34 -3.96 6.54
C SER A 21 1.63 -2.49 6.87
N ASP A 22 2.21 -2.18 8.04
CA ASP A 22 2.68 -0.82 8.43
C ASP A 22 3.87 -0.29 7.58
N LYS A 23 4.02 -0.78 6.36
CA LYS A 23 5.05 -0.35 5.40
C LYS A 23 4.60 0.93 4.72
N SER A 24 5.56 1.76 4.31
CA SER A 24 5.27 2.94 3.49
C SER A 24 4.53 2.56 2.20
N VAL A 25 3.53 3.34 1.83
CA VAL A 25 2.78 3.20 0.57
C VAL A 25 3.61 3.78 -0.57
N ARG A 26 3.77 3.03 -1.66
CA ARG A 26 4.46 3.48 -2.88
C ARG A 26 3.46 4.07 -3.86
N PHE A 27 3.55 5.36 -4.15
CA PHE A 27 2.76 6.03 -5.16
C PHE A 27 3.54 6.10 -6.48
N VAL A 28 3.28 5.14 -7.37
CA VAL A 28 4.00 5.03 -8.65
C VAL A 28 3.42 5.99 -9.69
N VAL A 29 4.28 6.82 -10.29
CA VAL A 29 3.93 7.79 -11.33
C VAL A 29 4.56 7.38 -12.66
N GLY A 30 3.76 7.23 -13.71
CA GLY A 30 4.21 6.77 -15.04
C GLY A 30 4.90 7.82 -15.92
N PHE A 31 5.25 8.97 -15.36
CA PHE A 31 5.79 10.13 -16.07
C PHE A 31 7.03 10.68 -15.38
N THR A 32 7.78 11.52 -16.10
CA THR A 32 9.04 12.12 -15.63
C THR A 32 8.82 13.00 -14.38
N PRO A 33 9.80 13.05 -13.46
CA PRO A 33 9.75 13.95 -12.31
C PRO A 33 9.58 15.42 -12.71
N GLY A 34 8.87 16.21 -11.89
CA GLY A 34 8.63 17.64 -12.14
C GLY A 34 7.55 17.95 -13.19
N GLY A 35 6.98 16.95 -13.86
CA GLY A 35 5.81 17.13 -14.73
C GLY A 35 4.49 17.31 -13.95
N PRO A 36 3.38 17.66 -14.63
CA PRO A 36 2.09 17.87 -13.98
C PRO A 36 1.61 16.68 -13.13
N SER A 37 1.80 15.45 -13.61
CA SER A 37 1.44 14.23 -12.89
C SER A 37 2.27 14.02 -11.62
N ASP A 38 3.57 14.33 -11.65
CA ASP A 38 4.45 14.20 -10.48
C ASP A 38 4.13 15.26 -9.42
N ILE A 39 3.90 16.50 -9.85
CA ILE A 39 3.52 17.60 -8.95
C ILE A 39 2.20 17.27 -8.24
N LEU A 40 1.20 16.81 -8.99
CA LEU A 40 -0.08 16.41 -8.41
C LEU A 40 0.09 15.22 -7.46
N ALA A 41 0.85 14.19 -7.85
CA ALA A 41 1.10 13.02 -7.01
C ALA A 41 1.76 13.40 -5.68
N ARG A 42 2.73 14.33 -5.69
CA ARG A 42 3.39 14.82 -4.46
C ARG A 42 2.44 15.60 -3.57
N ALA A 43 1.58 16.44 -4.13
CA ALA A 43 0.57 17.15 -3.35
C ALA A 43 -0.44 16.17 -2.72
N LEU A 44 -0.86 15.16 -3.46
CA LEU A 44 -1.77 14.11 -2.97
C LEU A 44 -1.09 13.21 -1.92
N ALA A 45 0.19 12.86 -2.10
CA ALA A 45 0.92 12.00 -1.19
C ALA A 45 0.93 12.54 0.24
N VAL A 46 1.04 13.86 0.43
CA VAL A 46 0.95 14.50 1.76
C VAL A 46 -0.41 14.22 2.40
N LYS A 47 -1.50 14.45 1.67
CA LYS A 47 -2.87 14.23 2.18
C LYS A 47 -3.20 12.76 2.39
N LEU A 48 -2.68 11.89 1.52
CA LEU A 48 -2.83 10.45 1.67
C LEU A 48 -2.05 9.94 2.88
N ALA A 49 -0.87 10.48 3.17
CA ALA A 49 -0.12 10.11 4.36
C ALA A 49 -0.88 10.46 5.64
N ASP A 50 -1.50 11.64 5.70
CA ASP A 50 -2.35 12.05 6.83
C ASP A 50 -3.56 11.12 7.00
N SER A 51 -4.22 10.75 5.90
CA SER A 51 -5.43 9.91 5.90
C SER A 51 -5.16 8.44 6.21
N LEU A 52 -4.06 7.90 5.67
CA LEU A 52 -3.67 6.50 5.81
C LEU A 52 -2.87 6.23 7.09
N GLY A 53 -2.34 7.28 7.74
CA GLY A 53 -1.44 7.13 8.88
C GLY A 53 -0.11 6.46 8.53
N GLN A 54 0.23 6.39 7.24
CA GLN A 54 1.41 5.71 6.72
C GLN A 54 2.19 6.66 5.79
N PRO A 55 3.53 6.60 5.77
CA PRO A 55 4.32 7.38 4.81
C PRO A 55 3.95 7.02 3.37
N VAL A 56 3.70 8.02 2.53
CA VAL A 56 3.47 7.82 1.09
C VAL A 56 4.68 8.33 0.30
N VAL A 57 5.34 7.43 -0.42
CA VAL A 57 6.57 7.71 -1.18
C VAL A 57 6.26 7.73 -2.67
N VAL A 58 6.53 8.85 -3.33
CA VAL A 58 6.33 9.00 -4.78
C VAL A 58 7.53 8.41 -5.54
N GLU A 59 7.26 7.46 -6.45
CA GLU A 59 8.26 6.83 -7.31
C GLU A 59 7.91 7.04 -8.79
N ASN A 60 8.81 7.70 -9.53
CA ASN A 60 8.63 7.89 -10.98
C ASN A 60 9.17 6.68 -11.76
N ARG A 61 8.32 6.07 -12.60
CA ARG A 61 8.64 4.98 -13.53
C ARG A 61 8.19 5.36 -14.95
N PRO A 62 8.88 6.32 -15.60
CA PRO A 62 8.49 6.79 -16.92
C PRO A 62 8.72 5.75 -18.01
N GLY A 63 7.93 5.82 -19.09
CA GLY A 63 8.13 5.06 -20.31
C GLY A 63 6.86 4.40 -20.83
N ALA A 64 6.85 4.08 -22.13
CA ALA A 64 5.73 3.41 -22.82
C ALA A 64 4.34 4.03 -22.51
N GLY A 65 4.25 5.36 -22.45
CA GLY A 65 3.00 6.06 -22.14
C GLY A 65 2.42 5.80 -20.74
N GLY A 66 3.23 5.28 -19.80
CA GLY A 66 2.80 4.91 -18.45
C GLY A 66 2.65 3.39 -18.22
N ASN A 67 2.75 2.57 -19.28
CA ASN A 67 2.58 1.12 -19.17
C ASN A 67 3.61 0.47 -18.25
N ILE A 68 4.83 1.00 -18.16
CA ILE A 68 5.86 0.49 -17.24
C ILE A 68 5.42 0.65 -15.77
N ALA A 69 4.87 1.82 -15.41
CA ALA A 69 4.33 2.03 -14.07
C ALA A 69 3.14 1.13 -13.78
N ALA A 70 2.24 0.98 -14.75
CA ALA A 70 1.08 0.09 -14.62
C ALA A 70 1.51 -1.37 -14.39
N GLU A 71 2.52 -1.87 -15.12
CA GLU A 71 3.05 -3.21 -14.93
C GLU A 71 3.67 -3.41 -13.53
N VAL A 72 4.42 -2.43 -13.03
CA VAL A 72 4.99 -2.47 -11.67
C VAL A 72 3.89 -2.56 -10.61
N VAL A 73 2.83 -1.76 -10.74
CA VAL A 73 1.71 -1.78 -9.79
C VAL A 73 0.95 -3.10 -9.90
N ALA A 74 0.68 -3.59 -11.12
CA ALA A 74 -0.02 -4.85 -11.34
C ALA A 74 0.68 -6.08 -10.75
N LYS A 75 2.02 -6.02 -10.62
CA LYS A 75 2.84 -7.10 -10.04
C LYS A 75 3.12 -6.92 -8.54
N SER A 76 2.53 -5.92 -7.89
CA SER A 76 2.73 -5.68 -6.46
C SER A 76 2.05 -6.75 -5.61
N ALA A 77 2.65 -7.09 -4.47
CA ALA A 77 2.04 -8.02 -3.52
C ALA A 77 0.74 -7.42 -2.94
N PRO A 78 -0.34 -8.21 -2.81
CA PRO A 78 -1.60 -7.78 -2.21
C PRO A 78 -1.51 -7.61 -0.69
#